data_AF-A0A0C2C3C4-F1
#
_entry.id   AF-A0A0C2C3C4-F1
#
_cell.length_a   1.000
_cell.length_b   1.000
_cell.length_c   1.000
_cell.angle_alpha   90.00
_cell.angle_beta   90.00
_cell.angle_gamma   90.00
#
_symmetry.space_group_name_H-M   'P 1'
#
loop_
_entity.id
_entity.type
_entity.pdbx_description
1 polymer ?
#
loop_
_entity_poly.entity_id
_entity_poly.type
_entity_poly.pdbx_seq_one_letter_code
_entity_poly.pdbx_strand_id
1 'polypeptide(L)' 'MLGFRAEKTADENYNALKNFFSIYPQYLRREFFVTGESYGGVYVPTLSRRILQGIYTQELPVNFKVRLLSM' A
#
# COMPACT_ATOMS: atom_id res chain seq x y z
N MET A 1 -18.08 13.95 -2.71
CA MET A 1 -16.83 14.67 -3.08
C MET A 1 -15.66 14.33 -2.13
N LEU A 2 -15.46 13.04 -1.79
CA LEU A 2 -14.37 12.56 -0.91
C LEU A 2 -13.41 11.58 -1.63
N GLY A 3 -13.82 10.96 -2.74
CA GLY A 3 -13.02 9.97 -3.46
C GLY A 3 -11.74 10.51 -4.11
N PHE A 4 -11.81 11.67 -4.77
CA PHE A 4 -10.67 12.25 -5.51
C PHE A 4 -9.43 12.53 -4.64
N ARG A 5 -9.60 12.91 -3.36
CA ARG A 5 -8.47 13.17 -2.47
C ARG A 5 -7.79 11.86 -2.04
N ALA A 6 -8.57 10.81 -1.79
CA ALA A 6 -8.04 9.52 -1.37
C ALA A 6 -7.24 8.82 -2.48
N GLU A 7 -7.65 8.97 -3.74
CA GLU A 7 -6.90 8.41 -4.89
C GLU A 7 -5.55 9.10 -5.08
N LYS A 8 -5.51 10.44 -5.03
CA LYS A 8 -4.25 11.18 -5.14
C LYS A 8 -3.28 10.81 -4.01
N THR A 9 -3.75 10.75 -2.78
CA THR A 9 -2.93 10.35 -1.62
C THR A 9 -2.43 8.91 -1.75
N ALA A 10 -3.25 8.00 -2.30
CA ALA A 10 -2.82 6.62 -2.53
C ALA A 10 -1.71 6.51 -3.59
N ASP A 11 -1.78 7.32 -4.66
CA ASP A 11 -0.73 7.38 -5.69
C ASP A 11 0.59 7.95 -5.15
N GLU A 12 0.52 9.03 -4.37
CA GLU A 12 1.70 9.61 -3.71
C GLU A 12 2.35 8.59 -2.75
N ASN A 13 1.56 7.90 -1.93
CA ASN A 13 2.04 6.85 -1.04
C ASN A 13 2.62 5.64 -1.80
N TYR A 14 2.00 5.24 -2.91
CA TYR A 14 2.51 4.17 -3.77
C TYR A 14 3.88 4.51 -4.36
N ASN A 15 4.07 5.75 -4.83
CA ASN A 15 5.36 6.21 -5.33
C ASN A 15 6.43 6.27 -4.23
N ALA A 16 6.05 6.70 -3.02
CA ALA A 16 6.94 6.67 -1.87
C ALA A 16 7.38 5.24 -1.53
N LEU A 17 6.46 4.25 -1.60
CA LEU A 17 6.79 2.83 -1.40
C LEU A 17 7.74 2.31 -2.48
N LYS A 18 7.51 2.64 -3.76
CA LYS A 18 8.45 2.26 -4.85
C LYS A 18 9.86 2.78 -4.58
N ASN A 19 9.97 4.06 -4.19
CA ASN A 19 11.26 4.66 -3.84
C ASN A 19 11.90 3.99 -2.61
N PHE A 20 11.11 3.72 -1.57
CA PHE A 20 11.58 3.05 -0.36
C PHE A 20 12.17 1.68 -0.65
N PHE A 21 11.47 0.83 -1.42
CA PHE A 21 11.97 -0.51 -1.73
C PHE A 21 13.10 -0.52 -2.77
N SER A 22 13.22 0.53 -3.59
CA SER A 22 14.39 0.73 -4.45
C SER A 22 15.67 0.97 -3.62
N ILE A 23 15.56 1.75 -2.54
CA ILE A 23 16.67 2.02 -1.62
C ILE A 23 16.93 0.83 -0.68
N TYR A 24 15.86 0.14 -0.26
CA TYR A 24 15.93 -0.97 0.69
C TYR A 24 15.34 -2.29 0.15
N PRO A 25 15.97 -2.89 -0.89
CA PRO A 25 15.46 -4.10 -1.53
C PRO A 25 15.43 -5.31 -0.59
N GLN A 26 16.21 -5.31 0.49
CA GLN A 26 16.23 -6.38 1.50
C GLN A 26 14.87 -6.58 2.20
N TYR A 27 13.98 -5.58 2.16
CA TYR A 27 12.65 -5.68 2.75
C TYR A 27 11.60 -6.26 1.80
N LEU A 28 11.86 -6.35 0.50
CA LEU A 28 10.89 -6.85 -0.50
C LEU A 28 10.40 -8.28 -0.20
N ARG A 29 11.26 -9.11 0.41
CA ARG A 29 10.94 -10.50 0.77
C ARG A 29 10.20 -10.64 2.10
N ARG A 30 10.13 -9.58 2.91
CA ARG A 30 9.45 -9.62 4.21
C ARG A 30 7.95 -9.43 4.02
N GLU A 31 7.17 -9.99 4.94
CA GLU A 31 5.74 -9.72 4.97
C GLU A 31 5.49 -8.23 5.16
N PHE A 32 4.75 -7.64 4.23
CA PHE A 32 4.41 -6.22 4.22
C PHE A 32 2.93 -6.05 4.56
N PHE A 33 2.64 -5.18 5.52
CA PHE A 33 1.30 -4.90 6.00
C PHE A 33 1.02 -3.40 5.91
N VAL A 34 -0.21 -3.06 5.52
CA VAL A 34 -0.72 -1.69 5.59
C VAL A 34 -1.76 -1.64 6.69
N THR A 35 -1.54 -0.78 7.67
CA THR A 35 -2.45 -0.52 8.79
C THR A 35 -2.93 0.92 8.73
N GLY A 36 -4.12 1.19 9.25
CA GLY A 36 -4.64 2.55 9.36
C GLY A 36 -5.52 2.72 10.59
N GLU A 37 -5.57 3.95 11.10
CA GLU A 37 -6.41 4.35 12.22
C GLU A 37 -7.52 5.29 11.73
N SER A 38 -8.67 5.31 12.40
CA SER A 38 -9.75 6.28 12.14
C SER A 38 -10.25 6.26 10.67
N TYR A 39 -9.99 7.32 9.89
CA TYR A 39 -10.26 7.42 8.44
C TYR A 39 -9.50 6.42 7.56
N GLY A 40 -8.61 5.61 8.16
CA GLY A 40 -7.96 4.46 7.52
C GLY A 40 -8.93 3.53 6.79
N GLY A 41 -10.23 3.50 7.15
CA GLY A 41 -11.25 2.74 6.42
C GLY A 41 -11.43 3.10 4.94
N VAL A 42 -11.04 4.29 4.48
CA VAL A 42 -11.05 4.66 3.05
C VAL A 42 -9.65 4.58 2.44
N TYR A 43 -8.64 5.09 3.14
CA TYR A 43 -7.27 5.13 2.61
C TYR A 43 -6.60 3.75 2.57
N VAL A 44 -6.85 2.86 3.54
CA VAL A 44 -6.28 1.52 3.57
C VAL A 44 -6.78 0.68 2.39
N PRO A 45 -8.10 0.61 2.08
CA PRO A 45 -8.55 -0.09 0.88
C PRO A 45 -8.04 0.53 -0.43
N THR A 46 -8.02 1.86 -0.54
CA THR A 46 -7.57 2.53 -1.79
C THR A 46 -6.07 2.33 -2.03
N LEU A 47 -5.23 2.45 -0.99
CA LEU A 47 -3.79 2.18 -1.09
C LEU A 47 -3.52 0.70 -1.33
N SER A 48 -4.23 -0.20 -0.63
CA SER A 48 -4.11 -1.65 -0.85
C SER A 48 -4.45 -2.03 -2.30
N ARG A 49 -5.47 -1.41 -2.90
CA ARG A 49 -5.82 -1.59 -4.31
C ARG A 49 -4.65 -1.18 -5.23
N ARG A 50 -4.01 -0.03 -4.99
CA ARG A 50 -2.88 0.43 -5.81
C ARG A 50 -1.65 -0.47 -5.65
N ILE A 51 -1.36 -0.95 -4.44
CA ILE A 51 -0.28 -1.92 -4.20
C ILE A 51 -0.55 -3.23 -4.95
N LEU A 52 -1.78 -3.76 -4.88
CA LEU A 52 -2.15 -4.98 -5.61
C LEU A 52 -2.01 -4.82 -7.12
N GLN A 53 -2.36 -3.65 -7.67
CA GLN A 53 -2.12 -3.34 -9.08
C GLN A 53 -0.63 -3.35 -9.41
N GLY A 54 0.22 -2.73 -8.58
CA GLY A 54 1.67 -2.75 -8.75
C GLY A 54 2.29 -4.14 -8.65
N ILE A 55 1.74 -5.03 -7.81
CA ILE A 55 2.15 -6.44 -7.75
C ILE A 55 1.77 -7.15 -9.05
N TYR A 56 0.54 -6.96 -9.54
CA TYR A 56 0.06 -7.59 -10.77
C TYR A 56 0.86 -7.15 -12.01
N THR A 57 1.22 -5.86 -12.11
CA THR A 57 2.06 -5.33 -13.19
C THR A 57 3.56 -5.56 -12.98
N GLN A 58 3.96 -6.21 -11.87
CA GLN A 58 5.34 -6.45 -11.48
C GLN A 58 6.18 -5.18 -11.23
N GLU A 59 5.54 -4.02 -11.10
CA GLU A 59 6.22 -2.76 -10.78
C GLU A 59 6.59 -2.63 -9.30
N LEU A 60 5.89 -3.35 -8.42
CA LEU A 60 6.14 -3.35 -6.98
C LEU A 60 6.00 -4.78 -6.43
N PRO A 61 7.06 -5.61 -6.53
CA PRO A 61 7.02 -7.03 -6.15
C PRO A 61 7.16 -7.23 -4.63
N VAL A 62 6.26 -6.62 -3.86
CA VAL A 62 6.22 -6.72 -2.39
C VAL A 62 5.39 -7.93 -1.95
N ASN A 63 5.82 -8.59 -0.87
CA ASN A 63 5.05 -9.68 -0.25
C ASN A 63 3.93 -9.11 0.64
N PHE A 64 2.87 -8.59 0.01
CA PHE A 64 1.75 -7.96 0.70
C PHE A 64 0.82 -8.99 1.36
N LYS A 65 0.56 -8.83 2.65
CA LYS A 65 -0.32 -9.68 3.45
C LYS A 65 -1.36 -8.84 4.18
N VAL A 66 -2.58 -9.40 4.29
CA VAL A 66 -3.66 -8.82 5.10
C VAL A 66 -3.86 -9.71 6.31
N ARG A 67 -3.85 -9.12 7.51
CA ARG A 67 -4.15 -9.82 8.76
C ARG A 67 -5.34 -9.14 9.43
N LEU A 68 -6.39 -9.91 9.71
CA LEU A 68 -7.50 -9.46 10.54
C LEU A 68 -7.04 -9.53 12.01
N LEU A 69 -6.98 -8.38 12.68
CA LEU A 69 -6.82 -8.33 14.13
C LEU A 69 -8.23 -8.29 14.73
N SER A 70 -8.63 -9.35 15.43
CA SER A 70 -9.76 -9.27 16.34
C SER A 70 -9.29 -8.50 17.57
N MET A 71 -9.93 -7.37 17.87
CA MET A 71 -9.79 -6.70 19.16
C MET A 71 -10.63 -7.41 20.22
#